data_AF-A0A178ID35-F1
#
_entry.id   AF-A0A178ID35-F1
#
_cell.length_a   1.000
_cell.length_b   1.000
_cell.length_c   1.000
_cell.angle_alpha   90.00
_cell.angle_beta   90.00
_cell.angle_gamma   90.00
#
_symmetry.space_group_name_H-M   'P 1'
#
loop_
_entity.id
_entity.type
_entity.pdbx_description
1 polymer ?
#
loop_
_entity_poly.entity_id
_entity_poly.type
_entity_poly.pdbx_seq_one_letter_code
_entity_poly.pdbx_strand_id
1 'polypeptide(L)'
;MDASNNIPLSSPPSSPPPPPPAPVEASAEDKTVAIVAYLTLIGFIIAIILHGSKKTRLGAFHLRQVLGIFVTGIVCMIPFMILSAIPVVGLVFALLTPLLGLGLFVLWILGLIAAANGQLKPIPLTNTVVEKFFPKAFD
;
A
#
# COMPACT_ATOMS: atom_id res chain seq x y z
N MET A 1 26.77 45.76 -58.70
CA MET A 1 27.11 45.50 -57.28
C MET A 1 25.82 45.03 -56.65
N ASP A 2 25.48 43.76 -56.85
CA ASP A 2 24.19 43.22 -56.39
C ASP A 2 24.42 42.50 -55.06
N ALA A 3 24.08 43.19 -53.98
CA ALA A 3 24.07 42.63 -52.64
C ALA A 3 22.94 41.58 -52.58
N SER A 4 23.30 40.30 -52.77
CA SER A 4 22.41 39.17 -52.51
C SER A 4 21.96 39.21 -51.06
N ASN A 5 20.67 39.45 -50.89
CA ASN A 5 19.97 39.57 -49.62
C ASN A 5 19.82 38.18 -48.97
N ASN A 6 20.81 37.76 -48.21
CA ASN A 6 20.75 36.53 -47.39
C ASN A 6 19.92 36.80 -46.14
N ILE A 7 18.60 36.62 -46.21
CA ILE A 7 17.75 36.58 -45.02
C ILE A 7 17.93 35.22 -44.33
N PRO A 8 18.35 35.16 -43.05
CA PRO A 8 18.45 33.90 -42.32
C PRO A 8 17.06 33.27 -42.18
N LEU A 9 16.92 32.02 -42.63
CA LEU A 9 15.70 31.23 -42.45
C LEU A 9 15.48 31.04 -40.94
N SER A 10 14.49 31.71 -40.35
CA SER A 10 14.14 31.52 -38.95
C SER A 10 13.72 30.07 -38.74
N SER A 11 14.39 29.36 -37.82
CA SER A 11 14.06 27.98 -37.48
C SER A 11 12.58 27.86 -37.08
N PRO A 12 11.88 26.78 -37.50
CA PRO A 12 10.48 26.60 -37.16
C PRO A 12 10.30 26.59 -35.63
N PRO A 13 9.18 27.10 -35.11
CA PRO A 13 8.90 27.10 -33.69
C PRO A 13 8.94 25.66 -33.16
N SER A 14 9.71 25.44 -32.09
CA SER A 14 9.77 24.16 -31.39
C SER A 14 8.36 23.75 -30.97
N SER A 15 7.91 22.57 -31.40
CA SER A 15 6.61 22.03 -31.01
C SER A 15 6.47 22.04 -29.48
N PRO A 16 5.32 22.43 -28.92
CA PRO A 16 5.10 22.40 -27.49
C PRO A 16 5.37 20.99 -26.94
N PRO A 17 5.97 20.86 -25.74
CA PRO A 17 6.21 19.56 -25.13
C PRO A 17 4.88 18.81 -25.00
N PRO A 18 4.88 17.48 -25.21
CA PRO A 18 3.68 16.68 -25.08
C PRO A 18 3.08 16.86 -23.67
N PRO A 19 1.74 16.93 -23.55
CA PRO A 19 1.11 17.03 -22.25
C PRO A 19 1.57 15.87 -21.35
N PRO A 20 1.72 16.10 -20.03
CA PRO A 20 2.08 15.03 -19.10
C PRO A 20 1.16 13.82 -19.28
N PRO A 21 1.66 12.57 -19.20
CA PRO A 21 0.81 11.40 -19.24
C PRO A 21 -0.29 11.53 -18.21
N ALA A 22 -1.55 11.32 -18.61
CA ALA A 22 -2.66 11.27 -17.66
C ALA A 22 -2.34 10.25 -16.55
N PRO A 23 -2.81 10.46 -15.30
CA PRO A 23 -2.64 9.49 -14.23
C PRO A 23 -3.12 8.13 -14.71
N VAL A 24 -2.19 7.17 -14.84
CA VAL A 24 -2.51 5.84 -15.31
C VAL A 24 -3.36 5.18 -14.23
N GLU A 25 -4.66 5.05 -14.46
CA GLU A 25 -5.53 4.31 -13.56
C GLU A 25 -4.98 2.88 -13.39
N ALA A 26 -4.98 2.38 -12.15
CA ALA A 26 -4.47 1.05 -11.86
C ALA A 26 -5.23 -0.02 -12.66
N SER A 27 -4.50 -0.92 -13.31
CA SER A 27 -5.10 -1.96 -14.14
C SER A 27 -5.93 -2.94 -13.29
N ALA A 28 -6.86 -3.67 -13.91
CA ALA A 28 -7.63 -4.70 -13.21
C ALA A 28 -6.73 -5.78 -12.56
N GLU A 29 -5.60 -6.08 -13.19
CA GLU A 29 -4.60 -7.01 -12.68
C GLU A 29 -3.87 -6.43 -11.44
N ASP A 30 -3.55 -5.13 -11.45
CA ASP A 30 -2.94 -4.45 -10.30
C ASP A 30 -3.87 -4.51 -9.08
N LYS A 31 -5.17 -4.28 -9.31
CA LYS A 31 -6.20 -4.35 -8.27
C LYS A 31 -6.39 -5.77 -7.76
N THR A 32 -6.24 -6.77 -8.61
CA THR A 32 -6.38 -8.18 -8.22
C THR A 32 -5.37 -8.55 -7.14
N VAL A 33 -4.07 -8.27 -7.36
CA VAL A 33 -3.03 -8.53 -6.36
C VAL A 33 -3.32 -7.78 -5.05
N ALA A 34 -3.69 -6.50 -5.16
CA ALA A 34 -3.95 -5.65 -4.01
C ALA A 34 -5.14 -6.12 -3.16
N ILE A 35 -6.24 -6.55 -3.78
CA ILE A 35 -7.44 -7.04 -3.08
C ILE A 35 -7.19 -8.42 -2.48
N VAL A 36 -6.59 -9.33 -3.24
CA VAL A 36 -6.32 -10.71 -2.80
C VAL A 36 -5.43 -10.73 -1.56
N ALA A 37 -4.52 -9.76 -1.43
CA ALA A 37 -3.66 -9.61 -0.26
C ALA A 37 -4.44 -9.51 1.06
N TYR A 38 -5.68 -8.97 1.05
CA TYR A 38 -6.46 -8.78 2.28
C TYR A 38 -7.29 -10.00 2.68
N LEU A 39 -7.63 -10.95 1.79
CA LEU A 39 -8.69 -11.93 2.05
C LEU A 39 -8.49 -12.76 3.32
N THR A 40 -7.31 -13.37 3.47
CA THR A 40 -6.88 -14.13 4.65
C THR A 40 -5.35 -14.27 4.57
N LEU A 41 -4.72 -14.97 5.52
CA LEU A 41 -3.33 -15.39 5.37
C LEU A 41 -3.08 -16.19 4.08
N ILE A 42 -4.05 -17.03 3.67
CA ILE A 42 -3.97 -17.79 2.41
C ILE A 42 -4.03 -16.83 1.22
N GLY A 43 -4.96 -15.86 1.25
CA GLY A 43 -5.05 -14.82 0.22
C GLY A 43 -3.77 -14.00 0.11
N PHE A 44 -3.17 -13.64 1.24
CA PHE A 44 -1.89 -12.94 1.29
C PHE A 44 -0.76 -13.73 0.61
N ILE A 45 -0.63 -15.03 0.90
CA ILE A 45 0.37 -15.89 0.24
C ILE A 45 0.12 -15.96 -1.27
N ILE A 46 -1.13 -16.11 -1.70
CA ILE A 46 -1.50 -16.11 -3.12
C ILE A 46 -1.12 -14.77 -3.78
N ALA A 47 -1.39 -13.64 -3.12
CA ALA A 47 -1.04 -12.32 -3.62
C ALA A 47 0.48 -12.14 -3.79
N ILE A 48 1.30 -12.69 -2.88
CA ILE A 48 2.76 -12.69 -3.03
C ILE A 48 3.17 -13.45 -4.28
N ILE A 49 2.59 -14.64 -4.51
CA ILE A 49 2.91 -15.46 -5.68
C ILE A 49 2.53 -14.71 -6.97
N LEU A 50 1.31 -14.15 -7.03
CA LEU A 50 0.83 -13.39 -8.19
C LEU A 50 1.70 -12.15 -8.47
N HIS A 51 2.08 -11.41 -7.43
CA HIS A 51 2.96 -10.26 -7.53
C HIS A 51 4.37 -10.64 -8.00
N GLY A 52 4.85 -11.82 -7.62
CA GLY A 52 6.13 -12.35 -8.07
C GLY A 52 6.18 -12.59 -9.59
N SER A 53 5.06 -12.96 -10.21
CA SER A 53 4.96 -13.11 -11.67
C SER A 53 4.83 -11.77 -12.39
N LYS A 54 4.06 -10.83 -11.83
CA LYS A 54 3.90 -9.47 -12.39
C LYS A 54 3.92 -8.45 -11.27
N LYS A 55 5.06 -7.79 -11.09
CA LYS A 55 5.23 -6.78 -10.06
C LYS A 55 4.46 -5.52 -10.41
N THR A 56 3.62 -5.06 -9.49
CA THR A 56 2.86 -3.80 -9.64
C THR A 56 3.07 -2.91 -8.42
N ARG A 57 3.05 -1.58 -8.63
CA ARG A 57 3.23 -0.62 -7.52
C ARG A 57 2.09 -0.73 -6.50
N LEU A 58 0.86 -0.94 -6.97
CA LEU A 58 -0.33 -1.13 -6.14
C LEU A 58 -0.24 -2.44 -5.33
N GLY A 59 0.14 -3.55 -5.96
CA GLY A 59 0.32 -4.84 -5.30
C GLY A 59 1.39 -4.79 -4.23
N ALA A 60 2.58 -4.26 -4.53
CA ALA A 60 3.67 -4.12 -3.57
C ALA A 60 3.25 -3.28 -2.35
N PHE A 61 2.56 -2.17 -2.58
CA PHE A 61 2.07 -1.31 -1.51
C PHE A 61 1.09 -2.02 -0.58
N HIS A 62 0.05 -2.67 -1.12
CA HIS A 62 -0.95 -3.35 -0.30
C HIS A 62 -0.43 -4.62 0.37
N LEU A 63 0.51 -5.33 -0.26
CA LEU A 63 1.25 -6.42 0.39
C LEU A 63 2.01 -5.92 1.64
N ARG A 64 2.68 -4.77 1.55
CA ARG A 64 3.33 -4.15 2.71
C ARG A 64 2.32 -3.74 3.78
N GLN A 65 1.19 -3.14 3.41
CA GLN A 65 0.15 -2.73 4.36
C GLN A 65 -0.43 -3.94 5.11
N VAL A 66 -0.78 -5.02 4.42
CA VAL A 66 -1.29 -6.25 5.06
C VAL A 66 -0.23 -6.87 5.97
N LEU A 67 1.03 -6.93 5.51
CA LEU A 67 2.13 -7.40 6.36
C LEU A 67 2.26 -6.56 7.64
N GLY A 68 2.15 -5.23 7.52
CA GLY A 68 2.15 -4.30 8.64
C GLY A 68 1.00 -4.57 9.63
N ILE A 69 -0.20 -4.86 9.14
CA ILE A 69 -1.36 -5.24 9.98
C ILE A 69 -1.07 -6.54 10.73
N PHE A 70 -0.56 -7.58 10.05
CA PHE A 70 -0.24 -8.86 10.69
C PHE A 70 0.82 -8.71 11.78
N VAL A 71 1.91 -7.99 11.49
CA VAL A 71 2.98 -7.74 12.46
C VAL A 71 2.46 -6.93 13.65
N THR A 72 1.68 -5.87 13.40
CA THR A 72 1.06 -5.07 14.47
C THR A 72 0.15 -5.94 15.34
N GLY A 73 -0.67 -6.79 14.74
CA GLY A 73 -1.54 -7.73 15.45
C GLY A 73 -0.75 -8.68 16.35
N ILE A 74 0.32 -9.30 15.84
CA ILE A 74 1.17 -10.20 16.63
C ILE A 74 1.85 -9.46 17.79
N VAL A 75 2.43 -8.28 17.52
CA VAL A 75 3.13 -7.47 18.52
C VAL A 75 2.18 -6.98 19.62
N CYS A 76 0.94 -6.64 19.29
CA CYS A 76 -0.05 -6.24 20.30
C CYS A 76 -0.63 -7.44 21.07
N MET A 77 -0.86 -8.58 20.41
CA MET A 77 -1.50 -9.75 21.03
C MET A 77 -0.58 -10.51 21.99
N ILE A 78 0.71 -10.67 21.70
CA ILE A 78 1.63 -11.44 22.55
C ILE A 78 1.71 -10.87 23.99
N PRO A 79 1.97 -9.56 24.20
CA PRO A 79 1.99 -8.98 25.54
C PRO A 79 0.63 -9.05 26.23
N PHE A 80 -0.47 -8.85 25.48
CA PHE A 80 -1.83 -8.99 25.99
C PHE A 80 -2.09 -10.40 26.54
N MET A 81 -1.67 -11.45 25.83
CA MET A 81 -1.79 -12.83 26.29
C MET A 81 -1.00 -13.08 27.59
N ILE A 82 0.25 -12.60 27.66
CA ILE A 82 1.09 -12.77 28.86
C ILE A 82 0.48 -12.05 30.07
N LEU A 83 0.03 -10.81 29.90
CA LEU A 83 -0.55 -9.99 30.98
C LEU A 83 -1.90 -10.53 31.45
N SER A 84 -2.64 -11.19 30.56
CA SER A 84 -3.95 -11.79 30.90
C SER A 84 -3.85 -12.96 31.89
N ALA A 85 -2.67 -13.55 32.08
CA ALA A 85 -2.45 -14.64 33.03
C ALA A 85 -2.52 -14.19 34.51
N ILE A 86 -2.42 -12.88 34.79
CA ILE A 86 -2.51 -12.33 36.14
C ILE A 86 -4.00 -12.07 36.46
N PRO A 87 -4.62 -12.67 37.50
CA PRO A 87 -6.08 -12.66 37.65
C PRO A 87 -6.76 -11.28 37.64
N VAL A 88 -6.24 -10.31 38.39
CA VAL A 88 -6.83 -8.96 38.47
C VAL A 88 -6.55 -8.13 37.21
N VAL A 89 -5.34 -8.26 36.66
CA VAL A 89 -4.92 -7.56 35.45
C VAL A 89 -5.66 -8.13 34.23
N GLY A 90 -5.85 -9.44 34.17
CA GLY A 90 -6.55 -10.14 33.11
C GLY A 90 -8.00 -9.71 32.94
N LEU A 91 -8.69 -9.30 34.01
CA LEU A 91 -10.03 -8.71 33.90
C LEU A 91 -10.03 -7.39 33.11
N VAL A 92 -9.03 -6.53 33.32
CA VAL A 92 -8.90 -5.28 32.56
C VAL A 92 -8.59 -5.59 31.09
N PHE A 93 -7.65 -6.51 30.84
CA PHE A 93 -7.27 -6.90 29.48
C PHE A 93 -8.39 -7.63 28.73
N ALA A 94 -9.27 -8.36 29.42
CA ALA A 94 -10.45 -8.97 28.83
C ALA A 94 -11.40 -7.91 28.21
N LEU A 95 -11.49 -6.73 28.82
CA LEU A 95 -12.28 -5.61 28.26
C LEU A 95 -11.58 -4.90 27.11
N LEU A 96 -10.23 -4.86 27.10
CA LEU A 96 -9.45 -4.18 26.06
C LEU A 96 -9.23 -5.02 24.80
N THR A 97 -9.17 -6.35 24.93
CA THR A 97 -8.98 -7.28 23.81
C THR A 97 -9.97 -7.07 22.65
N PRO A 98 -11.30 -6.95 22.86
CA PRO A 98 -12.23 -6.71 21.76
C PRO A 98 -12.02 -5.35 21.09
N LEU A 99 -11.60 -4.32 21.83
CA LEU A 99 -11.30 -2.99 21.27
C LEU A 99 -10.07 -3.04 20.35
N LEU A 100 -9.03 -3.76 20.75
CA LEU A 100 -7.85 -3.97 19.92
C LEU A 100 -8.21 -4.73 18.63
N GLY A 101 -8.98 -5.80 18.75
CA GLY A 101 -9.46 -6.58 17.60
C GLY A 101 -10.31 -5.74 16.64
N LEU A 102 -11.21 -4.92 17.18
CA LEU A 102 -12.01 -3.98 16.38
C LEU A 102 -11.14 -2.94 15.68
N GLY A 103 -10.13 -2.39 16.36
CA GLY A 103 -9.17 -1.45 15.76
C GLY A 103 -8.43 -2.06 14.57
N LEU A 104 -7.86 -3.26 14.74
CA LEU A 104 -7.18 -3.99 13.66
C LEU A 104 -8.13 -4.31 12.50
N PHE A 105 -9.38 -4.69 12.81
CA PHE A 105 -10.39 -4.96 11.79
C PHE A 105 -10.76 -3.70 11.00
N VAL A 106 -10.88 -2.55 11.66
CA VAL A 106 -11.10 -1.26 10.99
C VAL A 106 -9.93 -0.91 10.07
N LEU A 107 -8.67 -1.08 10.53
CA LEU A 107 -7.49 -0.85 9.69
C LEU A 107 -7.51 -1.77 8.46
N TRP A 108 -7.86 -3.04 8.64
CA TRP A 108 -7.99 -4.00 7.55
C TRP A 108 -9.05 -3.58 6.51
N ILE A 109 -10.24 -3.17 6.96
CA ILE A 109 -11.31 -2.67 6.08
C ILE A 109 -10.86 -1.42 5.31
N LEU A 110 -10.22 -0.45 5.97
CA LEU A 110 -9.74 0.77 5.32
C LEU A 110 -8.72 0.46 4.22
N GLY A 111 -7.82 -0.49 4.48
CA GLY A 111 -6.86 -0.99 3.50
C GLY A 111 -7.53 -1.67 2.30
N LEU A 112 -8.50 -2.55 2.57
CA LEU A 112 -9.25 -3.24 1.53
C LEU A 112 -10.05 -2.28 0.64
N ILE A 113 -10.68 -1.26 1.22
CA ILE A 113 -11.39 -0.22 0.46
C ILE A 113 -10.41 0.56 -0.42
N ALA A 114 -9.24 0.93 0.10
CA ALA A 114 -8.21 1.61 -0.70
C ALA A 114 -7.71 0.71 -1.86
N ALA A 115 -7.51 -0.58 -1.60
CA ALA A 115 -7.10 -1.57 -2.61
C ALA A 115 -8.15 -1.72 -3.72
N ALA A 116 -9.43 -1.84 -3.34
CA ALA A 116 -10.55 -1.93 -4.29
C ALA A 116 -10.64 -0.68 -5.18
N ASN A 117 -10.34 0.50 -4.63
CA ASN A 117 -10.29 1.76 -5.36
C ASN A 117 -8.97 1.97 -6.14
N GLY A 118 -8.00 1.06 -6.05
CA GLY A 118 -6.70 1.21 -6.70
C GLY A 118 -5.84 2.34 -6.12
N GLN A 119 -6.04 2.70 -4.86
CA GLN A 119 -5.38 3.84 -4.22
C GLN A 119 -4.20 3.40 -3.36
N LEU A 120 -3.05 4.07 -3.56
CA LEU A 120 -1.88 3.97 -2.69
C LEU A 120 -2.08 4.79 -1.40
N LYS A 121 -3.18 4.54 -0.70
CA LYS A 121 -3.57 5.30 0.49
C LYS A 121 -3.03 4.61 1.74
N PRO A 122 -2.10 5.24 2.48
CA PRO A 122 -1.60 4.67 3.73
C PRO A 122 -2.72 4.64 4.77
N ILE A 123 -2.78 3.55 5.52
CA ILE A 123 -3.73 3.39 6.61
C ILE A 123 -3.07 3.97 7.88
N PRO A 124 -3.83 4.66 8.75
CA PRO A 124 -3.29 5.14 10.03
C PRO A 124 -2.61 4.02 10.82
N LEU A 125 -1.60 4.34 11.62
CA LEU A 125 -0.82 3.40 12.45
C LEU A 125 0.12 2.46 11.66
N THR A 126 -0.35 1.80 10.60
CA THR A 126 0.46 0.83 9.84
C THR A 126 1.51 1.51 8.96
N ASN A 127 1.28 2.75 8.51
CA ASN A 127 2.24 3.45 7.67
C ASN A 127 3.63 3.56 8.33
N THR A 128 3.68 3.96 9.60
CA THR A 128 4.94 4.07 10.35
C THR A 128 5.62 2.72 10.52
N VAL A 129 4.85 1.65 10.74
CA VAL A 129 5.39 0.28 10.84
C VAL A 129 5.97 -0.16 9.49
N VAL A 130 5.23 0.04 8.40
CA VAL A 130 5.63 -0.34 7.05
C VAL A 130 6.87 0.42 6.60
N GLU A 131 6.90 1.74 6.75
CA GLU A 131 8.04 2.56 6.34
C GLU A 131 9.30 2.25 7.17
N LYS A 132 9.15 1.92 8.45
CA LYS A 132 10.28 1.66 9.34
C LYS A 132 10.86 0.25 9.15
N PHE A 133 10.00 -0.76 9.03
CA PHE A 133 10.42 -2.16 9.07
C PHE A 133 10.40 -2.85 7.71
N PHE A 134 9.58 -2.37 6.77
CA PHE A 134 9.38 -3.00 5.46
C PHE A 134 9.48 -2.01 4.28
N PRO A 135 10.43 -1.03 4.26
CA PRO A 135 10.43 0.03 3.25
C PRO A 135 10.60 -0.48 1.83
N LYS A 136 11.30 -1.62 1.65
CA LYS A 136 11.60 -2.23 0.35
C LYS A 136 11.00 -3.61 0.15
N ALA A 137 10.10 -4.04 1.04
CA ALA A 137 9.48 -5.35 0.90
C ALA A 137 8.60 -5.36 -0.35
N PHE A 138 8.71 -6.43 -1.16
CA PHE A 138 7.95 -6.62 -2.41
C PHE A 138 8.27 -5.64 -3.55
N ASP A 139 9.37 -4.88 -3.47
CA ASP A 139 9.91 -4.12 -4.61
C ASP A 139 10.57 -5.06 -5.65
#